data_AF-A0A920SEX3-F1
#
_entry.id   AF-A0A920SEX3-F1
#
_cell.length_a   1.000
_cell.length_b   1.000
_cell.length_c   1.000
_cell.angle_alpha   90.00
_cell.angle_beta   90.00
_cell.angle_gamma   90.00
#
_symmetry.space_group_name_H-M   'P 1'
#
loop_
_entity.id
_entity.type
_entity.pdbx_description
1 polymer ?
#
loop_
_entity_poly.entity_id
_entity_poly.type
_entity_poly.pdbx_seq_one_letter_code
_entity_poly.pdbx_strand_id
1 'polypeptide(L)'
;MVGSEDIDQMGIGHAAFAAMLLAVRKLDVEPGHLLLDFVHVKECPYTHDAIVKGDSRSYSIAAASNVAKVTRDKIMVEADDFYPGYNFAQHKGYPTKAHFTG
;
A
#
# COMPACT_ATOMS: atom_id res chain seq x y z
N MET A 1 -2.62 -10.15 4.83
CA MET A 1 -2.62 -8.67 4.69
C MET A 1 -1.56 -8.17 5.66
N VAL A 2 -0.88 -7.07 5.38
CA VAL A 2 0.05 -6.46 6.35
C VAL A 2 -0.73 -5.42 7.13
N GLY A 3 -0.82 -5.61 8.45
CA GLY A 3 -1.61 -4.79 9.37
C GLY A 3 -0.79 -3.71 10.08
N SER A 4 -1.45 -2.96 10.97
CA SER A 4 -0.78 -1.96 11.82
C SER A 4 0.25 -2.59 12.77
N GLU A 5 -0.07 -3.74 13.35
CA GLU A 5 0.85 -4.48 14.24
C GLU A 5 2.15 -4.87 13.53
N ASP A 6 2.05 -5.30 12.26
CA ASP A 6 3.23 -5.58 11.44
C ASP A 6 4.08 -4.31 11.25
N ILE A 7 3.44 -3.18 10.93
CA ILE A 7 4.11 -1.89 10.75
C ILE A 7 4.82 -1.47 12.03
N ASP A 8 4.18 -1.61 13.18
CA ASP A 8 4.76 -1.28 14.49
C ASP A 8 5.97 -2.17 14.82
N GLN A 9 5.95 -3.44 14.39
CA GLN A 9 7.02 -4.40 14.66
C GLN A 9 8.24 -4.25 13.73
N MET A 10 8.03 -4.08 12.42
CA MET A 10 9.12 -4.12 11.42
C MET A 10 9.43 -2.75 10.78
N GLY A 11 8.62 -1.73 11.08
CA GLY A 11 8.68 -0.41 10.48
C GLY A 11 8.02 -0.34 9.11
N ILE A 12 7.61 0.87 8.72
CA ILE A 12 6.81 1.11 7.51
C ILE A 12 7.48 0.65 6.20
N GLY A 13 8.82 0.77 6.11
CA GLY A 13 9.55 0.38 4.91
C GLY A 13 9.52 -1.13 4.66
N HIS A 14 9.84 -1.94 5.68
CA HIS A 14 9.78 -3.40 5.58
C HIS A 14 8.34 -3.89 5.43
N ALA A 15 7.38 -3.27 6.13
CA ALA A 15 5.97 -3.60 6.01
C ALA A 15 5.43 -3.34 4.60
N ALA A 16 5.80 -2.21 3.98
CA ALA A 16 5.43 -1.90 2.60
C ALA A 16 6.01 -2.93 1.62
N PHE A 17 7.28 -3.32 1.80
CA PHE A 17 7.91 -4.35 0.98
C PHE A 17 7.26 -5.73 1.16
N ALA A 18 6.95 -6.13 2.41
CA ALA A 18 6.25 -7.36 2.70
C ALA A 18 4.85 -7.39 2.05
N ALA A 19 4.12 -6.28 2.11
CA ALA A 19 2.81 -6.14 1.46
C ALA A 19 2.91 -6.29 -0.06
N MET A 20 3.93 -5.68 -0.67
CA MET A 20 4.22 -5.80 -2.10
C MET A 20 4.51 -7.25 -2.49
N LEU A 21 5.39 -7.96 -1.75
CA LEU A 21 5.69 -9.37 -2.04
C LEU A 21 4.46 -10.27 -1.85
N LEU A 22 3.64 -10.02 -0.83
CA LEU A 22 2.37 -10.72 -0.65
C LEU A 22 1.41 -10.49 -1.80
N ALA A 23 1.37 -9.28 -2.38
CA ALA A 23 0.56 -8.98 -3.55
C ALA A 23 1.07 -9.72 -4.79
N VAL A 24 2.39 -9.74 -5.01
CA VAL A 24 3.02 -10.48 -6.13
C VAL A 24 2.74 -11.99 -6.04
N ARG A 25 2.85 -12.59 -4.84
CA ARG A 25 2.58 -14.03 -4.63
C ARG A 25 1.12 -14.42 -4.84
N LYS A 26 0.20 -13.45 -4.89
CA LYS A 26 -1.23 -13.67 -5.13
C LYS A 26 -1.61 -13.53 -6.60
N LEU A 27 -0.67 -13.18 -7.48
CA LEU A 27 -0.92 -13.18 -8.91
C LEU A 27 -1.09 -14.61 -9.40
N ASP A 28 -2.05 -14.82 -10.31
CA ASP A 28 -2.25 -16.13 -10.94
C ASP A 28 -1.06 -16.55 -11.83
N VAL A 29 -0.26 -15.57 -12.26
CA VAL A 29 0.92 -15.75 -13.10
C VAL A 29 2.13 -15.19 -12.38
N GLU A 30 3.20 -15.98 -12.32
CA GLU A 30 4.48 -15.54 -11.76
C GLU A 30 5.13 -14.48 -12.68
N PRO A 31 5.46 -13.29 -12.16
CA PRO A 31 6.07 -12.24 -12.97
C PRO A 31 7.55 -12.53 -13.23
N GLY A 32 7.99 -12.34 -14.48
CA GLY A 32 9.42 -12.40 -14.81
C GLY A 32 10.21 -11.17 -14.35
N HIS A 33 9.55 -10.01 -14.20
CA HIS A 33 10.17 -8.75 -13.81
C HIS A 33 9.16 -7.81 -13.13
N LEU A 34 9.62 -7.01 -12.16
CA LEU A 34 8.80 -6.03 -11.44
C LEU A 34 9.20 -4.59 -11.75
N LEU A 35 8.21 -3.71 -11.95
CA LEU A 35 8.43 -2.27 -12.02
C LEU A 35 7.92 -1.63 -10.72
N LEU A 36 8.82 -1.06 -9.92
CA LEU A 36 8.52 -0.52 -8.60
C LEU A 36 8.52 1.01 -8.61
N ASP A 37 7.57 1.62 -7.91
CA ASP A 37 7.55 3.08 -7.76
C ASP A 37 8.51 3.52 -6.65
N PHE A 38 9.63 4.10 -7.04
CA PHE A 38 10.61 4.77 -6.17
C PHE A 38 11.29 3.92 -5.07
N VAL A 39 11.00 2.63 -4.94
CA VAL A 39 11.59 1.75 -3.93
C VAL A 39 12.58 0.77 -4.58
N HIS A 40 13.87 0.92 -4.25
CA HIS A 40 14.88 -0.09 -4.55
C HIS A 40 14.98 -1.08 -3.40
N VAL A 41 14.84 -2.38 -3.69
CA VAL A 41 14.85 -3.42 -2.66
C VAL A 41 15.99 -4.39 -2.88
N LYS A 42 16.95 -4.39 -1.97
CA LYS A 42 18.13 -5.26 -2.06
C LYS A 42 17.77 -6.75 -2.05
N GLU A 43 16.78 -7.13 -1.25
CA GLU A 43 16.38 -8.53 -1.04
C GLU A 43 15.07 -8.88 -1.75
N CYS A 44 14.96 -8.52 -3.04
CA CYS A 44 13.83 -8.90 -3.87
C CYS A 44 14.10 -10.24 -4.56
N PRO A 45 13.21 -11.26 -4.44
CA PRO A 45 13.38 -12.53 -5.16
C PRO A 45 13.16 -12.39 -6.66
N TYR A 46 12.63 -11.26 -7.13
CA TYR A 46 12.37 -10.97 -8.53
C TYR A 46 13.35 -9.92 -9.06
N THR A 47 13.68 -10.03 -10.34
CA THR A 47 14.35 -8.93 -11.05
C THR A 47 13.42 -7.72 -11.06
N HIS A 48 13.96 -6.52 -10.84
CA HIS A 48 13.14 -5.33 -10.72
C HIS A 48 13.89 -4.06 -11.08
N ASP A 49 13.13 -3.07 -11.56
CA ASP A 49 13.56 -1.69 -11.75
C ASP A 49 12.78 -0.76 -10.81
N ALA A 50 13.50 0.15 -10.16
CA ALA A 50 12.91 1.22 -9.37
C ALA A 50 12.78 2.49 -10.23
N ILE A 51 11.54 2.91 -10.49
CA ILE A 51 11.25 4.06 -11.34
C ILE A 51 10.87 5.25 -10.45
N VAL A 52 11.62 6.34 -10.57
CA VAL A 52 11.26 7.61 -9.92
C VAL A 52 9.99 8.17 -10.56
N LYS A 53 8.96 8.41 -9.75
CA LYS A 53 7.60 8.82 -10.17
C LYS A 53 7.03 7.83 -11.18
N GLY A 54 7.10 6.54 -10.82
CA GLY A 54 6.74 5.43 -11.69
C GLY A 54 5.29 5.47 -12.14
N ASP A 55 4.39 5.96 -11.28
CA ASP A 55 2.98 6.17 -11.57
C ASP A 55 2.73 7.09 -12.79
N SER A 56 3.55 8.12 -12.97
CA SER A 56 3.47 9.04 -14.11
C SER A 56 4.17 8.53 -15.38
N ARG A 57 4.91 7.42 -15.29
CA ARG A 57 5.81 6.93 -16.35
C ARG A 57 5.51 5.50 -16.81
N SER A 58 4.72 4.75 -16.07
CA SER A 58 4.37 3.35 -16.35
C SER A 58 2.90 3.10 -16.11
N TYR A 59 2.18 2.64 -17.14
CA TYR A 59 0.77 2.28 -17.01
C TYR A 59 0.56 1.14 -16.01
N SER A 60 1.50 0.19 -15.90
CA SER A 60 1.42 -0.90 -14.92
C SER A 60 1.49 -0.36 -13.49
N ILE A 61 2.39 0.59 -13.23
CA ILE A 61 2.50 1.23 -11.91
C ILE A 61 1.26 2.07 -11.62
N ALA A 62 0.80 2.88 -12.59
CA ALA A 62 -0.41 3.68 -12.43
C ALA A 62 -1.65 2.81 -12.11
N ALA A 63 -1.81 1.69 -12.82
CA ALA A 63 -2.90 0.75 -12.59
C ALA A 63 -2.81 0.13 -11.18
N ALA A 64 -1.62 -0.30 -10.76
CA ALA A 64 -1.39 -0.83 -9.41
C ALA A 64 -1.71 0.20 -8.33
N SER A 65 -1.29 1.46 -8.51
CA SER A 65 -1.58 2.56 -7.58
C SER A 65 -3.09 2.83 -7.44
N ASN A 66 -3.85 2.79 -8.54
CA ASN A 66 -5.30 2.94 -8.51
C ASN A 66 -5.98 1.80 -7.75
N VAL A 67 -5.59 0.54 -8.03
CA VAL A 67 -6.13 -0.63 -7.32
C VAL A 67 -5.81 -0.54 -5.82
N ALA A 68 -4.58 -0.21 -5.46
CA ALA A 68 -4.15 -0.08 -4.07
C ALA A 68 -4.93 1.02 -3.34
N LYS A 69 -5.07 2.20 -3.96
CA LYS A 69 -5.77 3.35 -3.38
C LYS A 69 -7.25 3.06 -3.17
N VAL A 70 -7.95 2.57 -4.20
CA VAL A 70 -9.38 2.24 -4.12
C VAL A 70 -9.63 1.16 -3.06
N THR A 71 -8.77 0.14 -3.00
CA THR A 71 -8.91 -0.93 -2.00
C THR A 71 -8.70 -0.41 -0.58
N ARG A 72 -7.64 0.37 -0.35
CA ARG A 72 -7.37 0.97 0.98
C ARG A 72 -8.49 1.90 1.40
N ASP A 73 -9.01 2.73 0.49
CA ASP A 73 -10.07 3.68 0.83
C ASP A 73 -11.37 2.98 1.21
N LYS A 74 -11.68 1.83 0.61
CA LYS A 74 -12.81 0.97 1.02
C LYS A 74 -12.61 0.43 2.43
N ILE A 75 -11.44 -0.14 2.74
CA ILE A 75 -11.11 -0.64 4.08
C ILE A 75 -11.29 0.46 5.14
N MET A 76 -10.85 1.69 4.84
CA MET A 76 -11.01 2.80 5.79
C MET A 76 -12.46 3.28 5.93
N VAL A 77 -13.32 3.12 4.92
CA VAL A 77 -14.76 3.39 5.05
C VAL A 77 -15.40 2.33 5.93
N GLU A 78 -15.09 1.06 5.70
CA GLU A 78 -15.59 -0.04 6.54
C GLU A 78 -15.12 0.11 7.99
N ALA A 79 -13.89 0.56 8.21
CA ALA A 79 -13.36 0.83 9.55
C ALA A 79 -14.12 1.94 10.30
N ASP A 80 -14.76 2.87 9.59
CA ASP A 80 -15.57 3.94 10.21
C ASP A 80 -16.75 3.37 10.99
N ASP A 81 -17.34 2.28 10.49
CA ASP A 81 -18.45 1.58 11.15
C ASP A 81 -17.99 0.87 12.44
N PHE A 82 -16.75 0.36 12.46
CA PHE A 82 -16.19 -0.35 13.62
C PHE A 82 -15.62 0.59 14.68
N TYR A 83 -15.17 1.78 14.29
CA TYR A 83 -14.51 2.75 15.16
C TYR A 83 -15.20 4.13 15.06
N PRO A 84 -16.46 4.25 15.54
CA PRO A 84 -17.19 5.49 15.48
C PRO A 84 -16.47 6.61 16.26
N GLY A 85 -16.58 7.84 15.77
CA GLY A 85 -15.85 9.02 16.27
C GLY A 85 -14.57 9.28 15.48
N TYR A 86 -13.85 8.25 15.05
CA TYR A 86 -12.60 8.47 14.32
C TYR A 86 -12.76 9.03 12.91
N ASN A 87 -13.95 9.11 12.32
CA ASN A 87 -14.21 9.69 10.99
C ASN A 87 -13.31 9.16 9.85
N PHE A 88 -12.96 7.87 9.91
CA PHE A 88 -12.09 7.20 8.94
C PHE A 88 -12.63 7.25 7.51
N ALA A 89 -13.95 7.28 7.33
CA ALA A 89 -14.57 7.41 6.01
C ALA A 89 -14.15 8.71 5.30
N GLN A 90 -13.77 9.77 6.03
CA GLN A 90 -13.36 11.04 5.45
C GLN A 90 -11.85 11.11 5.21
N HIS A 91 -11.04 10.99 6.27
CA HIS A 91 -9.60 11.24 6.17
C HIS A 91 -8.76 9.97 6.00
N LYS A 92 -9.35 8.76 5.91
CA LYS A 92 -8.65 7.52 5.57
C LYS A 92 -7.45 7.20 6.49
N GLY A 93 -7.56 7.60 7.76
CA GLY A 93 -6.50 7.43 8.76
C GLY A 93 -5.31 8.38 8.63
N TYR A 94 -5.36 9.38 7.75
CA TYR A 94 -4.33 10.43 7.72
C TYR A 94 -4.48 11.37 8.93
N PRO A 95 -3.37 11.93 9.46
CA PRO A 95 -3.35 12.80 10.64
C PRO A 95 -3.84 14.22 10.31
N THR A 96 -5.06 14.31 9.79
CA THR A 96 -5.76 15.59 9.58
C THR A 96 -6.31 16.11 10.90
N LYS A 97 -6.71 17.38 10.98
CA LYS A 97 -7.36 17.92 12.19
C LYS A 97 -8.57 17.08 12.62
N ALA A 98 -9.39 16.66 11.64
CA ALA A 98 -10.57 15.84 11.87
C ALA A 98 -10.26 14.49 12.55
N HIS A 99 -9.05 13.95 12.35
CA HIS A 99 -8.64 12.68 12.95
C HIS A 99 -8.44 12.76 14.47
N PHE A 100 -8.09 13.93 15.01
CA PHE A 100 -7.82 14.13 16.44
C PHE A 100 -8.99 14.77 17.19
N THR A 101 -10.00 15.26 16.47
CA THR A 101 -11.14 15.99 17.03
C THR A 101 -12.45 15.22 16.95
N GLY A 102 -12.44 14.06 16.29
CA GLY A 102 -13.59 13.17 16.15
C GLY A 102 -13.78 12.27 17.37
#